data_AF-A0A1G3KI81-F1
#
_entry.id   AF-A0A1G3KI81-F1
#
_cell.length_a   1.000
_cell.length_b   1.000
_cell.length_c   1.000
_cell.angle_alpha   90.00
_cell.angle_beta   90.00
_cell.angle_gamma   90.00
#
_symmetry.space_group_name_H-M   'P 1'
#
loop_
_entity.id
_entity.type
_entity.pdbx_description
1 polymer ?
#
loop_
_entity_poly.entity_id
_entity_poly.type
_entity_poly.pdbx_seq_one_letter_code
_entity_poly.pdbx_strand_id
1 'polypeptide(L)'
;MVRSGPAALFGRLSTLLRNIAPGTNRNDQVMALIAACISEGVVTKREIIAVTGLLGFKRYHVTQHLDYGVGHDRASGLWRRNRDGSYSLFA
;
A
#
# COMPACT_ATOMS: atom_id res chain seq x y z
N MET A 1 8.40 12.99 11.60
CA MET A 1 8.78 11.90 10.66
C MET A 1 9.61 12.51 9.55
N VAL A 2 10.87 12.11 9.42
CA VAL A 2 11.74 12.54 8.33
C VAL A 2 11.21 11.88 7.06
N ARG A 3 10.67 12.68 6.12
CA ARG A 3 10.33 12.19 4.79
C ARG A 3 11.63 11.67 4.17
N SER A 4 11.72 10.36 4.01
CA SER A 4 12.82 9.76 3.28
C SER A 4 12.71 10.16 1.81
N GLY A 5 13.84 10.40 1.15
CA GLY A 5 13.83 10.66 -0.29
C GLY A 5 13.23 9.49 -1.08
N PRO A 6 12.75 9.72 -2.31
CA PRO A 6 12.06 8.70 -3.13
C PRO A 6 12.84 7.38 -3.28
N ALA A 7 14.18 7.45 -3.39
CA ALA A 7 15.03 6.27 -3.50
C ALA A 7 15.03 5.42 -2.21
N ALA A 8 15.04 6.06 -1.04
CA ALA A 8 15.01 5.37 0.24
C ALA A 8 13.65 4.70 0.50
N LEU A 9 12.55 5.35 0.11
CA LEU A 9 11.21 4.74 0.12
C LEU A 9 11.17 3.49 -0.76
N PHE A 10 11.59 3.60 -2.02
CA PHE A 10 11.58 2.48 -2.95
C PHE A 10 12.46 1.31 -2.45
N GLY A 11 13.61 1.60 -1.85
CA GLY A 11 14.48 0.60 -1.24
C GLY A 11 13.80 -0.17 -0.10
N ARG A 12 13.07 0.53 0.79
CA ARG A 12 12.32 -0.11 1.88
C ARG A 12 11.18 -0.99 1.37
N LEU A 13 10.39 -0.49 0.42
CA LEU A 13 9.28 -1.26 -0.16
C LEU A 13 9.76 -2.47 -0.96
N SER A 14 10.85 -2.31 -1.72
CA SER A 14 11.51 -3.44 -2.40
C SER A 14 12.02 -4.48 -1.42
N THR A 15 12.58 -4.05 -0.28
CA THR A 15 13.07 -4.95 0.77
C THR A 15 11.92 -5.67 1.46
N LEU A 16 10.83 -4.98 1.77
CA LEU A 16 9.61 -5.59 2.28
C LEU A 16 9.13 -6.71 1.36
N LEU A 17 9.02 -6.43 0.06
CA LEU A 17 8.53 -7.43 -0.91
C LEU A 17 9.44 -8.67 -0.98
N ARG A 18 10.76 -8.50 -0.90
CA ARG A 18 11.72 -9.62 -0.86
C ARG A 18 11.66 -10.44 0.43
N ASN A 19 11.27 -9.81 1.54
CA ASN A 19 11.20 -10.45 2.85
C ASN A 19 9.84 -11.10 3.14
N ILE A 20 8.85 -10.91 2.26
CA ILE A 20 7.61 -11.67 2.33
C ILE A 20 7.94 -13.16 2.15
N ALA A 21 7.31 -14.01 2.97
CA ALA A 21 7.55 -15.45 2.97
C ALA A 21 7.41 -16.05 1.56
N PRO A 22 8.32 -16.96 1.16
CA PRO A 22 8.19 -17.67 -0.11
C PRO A 22 6.82 -18.35 -0.22
N GLY A 23 6.17 -18.24 -1.38
CA GLY A 23 4.85 -18.82 -1.62
C GLY A 23 3.66 -17.97 -1.17
N THR A 24 3.87 -16.81 -0.51
CA THR A 24 2.78 -15.84 -0.29
C THR A 24 2.19 -15.42 -1.62
N ASN A 25 0.86 -15.52 -1.75
CA ASN A 25 0.19 -15.22 -3.00
C ASN A 25 0.25 -13.72 -3.33
N ARG A 26 -0.02 -13.38 -4.60
CA ARG A 26 0.11 -12.01 -5.09
C ARG A 26 -0.92 -11.03 -4.50
N ASN A 27 -2.05 -11.52 -4.00
CA ASN A 27 -3.06 -10.70 -3.33
C ASN A 27 -2.55 -10.25 -1.97
N ASP A 28 -2.01 -11.16 -1.17
CA ASP A 28 -1.46 -10.84 0.14
C ASP A 28 -0.25 -9.91 0.02
N GLN A 29 0.59 -10.14 -1.01
CA GLN A 29 1.70 -9.24 -1.31
C GLN A 29 1.25 -7.82 -1.63
N VAL A 30 0.22 -7.64 -2.47
CA VAL A 30 -0.25 -6.29 -2.83
C VAL A 30 -0.94 -5.60 -1.64
N MET A 31 -1.66 -6.35 -0.81
CA MET A 31 -2.28 -5.82 0.42
C MET A 31 -1.21 -5.32 1.40
N ALA A 32 -0.18 -6.13 1.66
CA ALA A 32 0.95 -5.72 2.51
C ALA A 32 1.67 -4.48 1.96
N LEU A 33 1.84 -4.42 0.64
CA LEU A 33 2.53 -3.31 -0.02
C LEU A 33 1.70 -2.01 0.01
N ILE A 34 0.37 -2.09 -0.15
CA ILE A 34 -0.53 -0.93 0.03
C ILE A 34 -0.46 -0.42 1.46
N ALA A 35 -0.53 -1.31 2.45
CA ALA A 35 -0.42 -0.93 3.87
C ALA A 35 0.93 -0.25 4.17
N ALA A 36 2.02 -0.79 3.63
CA ALA A 36 3.35 -0.18 3.76
C ALA A 36 3.42 1.20 3.11
N CYS A 37 2.83 1.39 1.92
CA CYS A 37 2.74 2.70 1.28
C CYS A 37 2.04 3.71 2.19
N ILE A 38 0.88 3.35 2.76
CA ILE A 38 0.11 4.23 3.63
C ILE A 38 0.91 4.58 4.90
N SER A 39 1.56 3.60 5.54
CA SER A 39 2.44 3.82 6.71
C SER A 39 3.62 4.76 6.42
N GLU A 40 4.14 4.73 5.20
CA GLU A 40 5.24 5.59 4.74
C GLU A 40 4.77 6.97 4.27
N GLY A 41 3.47 7.26 4.33
CA GLY A 41 2.88 8.54 3.93
C GLY A 41 2.56 8.66 2.44
N VAL A 42 2.62 7.55 1.69
CA VAL A 42 2.11 7.45 0.31
C VAL A 42 0.61 7.16 0.39
N VAL A 43 -0.17 8.23 0.55
CA VAL A 43 -1.57 8.13 0.99
C VAL A 43 -2.58 8.42 -0.10
N THR A 44 -2.20 8.72 -1.34
CA THR A 44 -3.17 8.90 -2.43
C THR A 44 -3.21 7.68 -3.35
N LYS A 45 -4.39 7.39 -3.92
CA LYS A 45 -4.55 6.29 -4.89
C LYS A 45 -3.57 6.39 -6.05
N ARG A 46 -3.33 7.61 -6.55
CA ARG A 46 -2.40 7.86 -7.66
C ARG A 46 -0.97 7.47 -7.30
N GLU A 47 -0.50 7.91 -6.14
CA GLU A 47 0.87 7.63 -5.70
C GLU A 47 1.07 6.15 -5.35
N ILE A 48 0.11 5.53 -4.67
CA ILE A 48 0.13 4.10 -4.35
C ILE A 48 0.25 3.28 -5.65
N ILE A 49 -0.58 3.57 -6.65
CA ILE A 49 -0.52 2.90 -7.96
C ILE A 49 0.83 3.11 -8.63
N ALA A 50 1.38 4.33 -8.60
CA ALA A 50 2.67 4.63 -9.22
C ALA A 50 3.80 3.83 -8.56
N VAL A 51 3.87 3.84 -7.23
CA VAL A 51 4.93 3.16 -6.45
C VAL A 51 4.84 1.65 -6.58
N THR A 52 3.65 1.07 -6.45
CA THR A 52 3.44 -0.38 -6.60
C THR A 52 3.65 -0.84 -8.06
N GLY A 53 3.41 0.02 -9.03
CA GLY A 53 3.71 -0.22 -10.44
C GLY A 53 5.20 -0.40 -10.72
N LEU A 54 6.06 0.41 -10.07
CA LEU A 54 7.52 0.25 -10.14
C LEU A 54 8.01 -1.09 -9.56
N LEU A 55 7.18 -1.74 -8.74
CA LEU A 55 7.44 -3.05 -8.12
C LEU A 55 6.75 -4.20 -8.87
N GLY A 56 6.20 -3.93 -10.06
CA GLY A 56 5.63 -4.95 -10.96
C GLY A 56 4.17 -5.30 -10.70
N PHE A 57 3.44 -4.52 -9.90
CA PHE A 57 1.99 -4.72 -9.72
C PHE A 57 1.19 -3.98 -10.79
N LYS A 58 0.16 -4.64 -11.32
CA LYS A 58 -0.72 -4.06 -12.34
C LYS A 58 -1.66 -3.05 -11.69
N ARG A 59 -1.85 -1.88 -12.32
CA ARG A 59 -2.75 -0.81 -11.86
C ARG A 59 -4.13 -1.31 -11.44
N TYR A 60 -4.76 -2.13 -12.27
CA TYR A 60 -6.09 -2.67 -11.99
C TYR A 60 -6.11 -3.52 -10.72
N HIS A 61 -5.11 -4.39 -10.55
CA HIS A 61 -4.99 -5.28 -9.38
C HIS A 61 -4.83 -4.47 -8.09
N VAL A 62 -3.95 -3.47 -8.10
CA VAL A 62 -3.75 -2.56 -6.96
C VAL A 62 -5.03 -1.77 -6.65
N THR A 63 -5.71 -1.28 -7.69
CA THR A 63 -6.95 -0.50 -7.54
C THR A 63 -8.05 -1.33 -6.90
N GLN A 64 -8.26 -2.56 -7.37
CA GLN A 64 -9.26 -3.46 -6.79
C GLN A 64 -9.01 -3.72 -5.31
N HIS A 65 -7.76 -4.05 -4.94
CA HIS A 65 -7.41 -4.32 -3.54
C HIS A 65 -7.51 -3.07 -2.68
N LEU A 66 -7.06 -1.91 -3.18
CA LEU A 66 -7.17 -0.64 -2.48
C LEU A 66 -8.62 -0.26 -2.18
N ASP A 67 -9.53 -0.45 -3.15
CA ASP A 67 -10.95 -0.13 -2.96
C ASP A 67 -11.64 -1.18 -2.08
N TYR A 68 -11.31 -2.47 -2.23
CA TYR A 68 -11.83 -3.57 -1.40
C TYR A 68 -11.42 -3.46 0.08
N GLY A 69 -10.19 -3.00 0.35
CA GLY A 69 -9.69 -2.87 1.72
C GLY A 69 -10.25 -1.67 2.50
N VAL A 70 -11.12 -0.85 1.90
CA VAL A 70 -11.74 0.29 2.58
C VAL A 70 -12.82 -0.18 3.55
N GLY A 71 -12.68 0.18 4.82
CA GLY A 71 -13.69 -0.05 5.86
C GLY A 71 -14.08 1.22 6.61
N HIS A 72 -15.03 1.09 7.53
CA HIS A 72 -15.36 2.12 8.52
C HIS A 72 -14.55 1.97 9.81
N ASP A 73 -14.15 0.74 10.13
CA ASP A 73 -13.37 0.36 11.29
C ASP A 73 -12.42 -0.81 10.96
N ARG A 74 -11.63 -1.22 11.96
CA ARG A 74 -10.65 -2.33 11.83
C ARG A 74 -11.29 -3.69 11.59
N ALA A 75 -12.57 -3.87 11.94
CA ALA A 75 -13.30 -5.12 11.71
C ALA A 75 -13.83 -5.23 10.28
N SER A 76 -14.11 -4.09 9.64
CA SER A 76 -14.71 -3.98 8.31
C SER A 76 -13.72 -3.64 7.20
N GLY A 77 -12.47 -3.27 7.51
CA GLY A 77 -11.44 -3.03 6.49
C GLY A 77 -10.02 -2.88 7.04
N LEU A 78 -9.07 -2.75 6.11
CA LEU A 78 -7.65 -2.61 6.40
C LEU A 78 -7.22 -1.14 6.53
N TRP A 79 -7.90 -0.26 5.80
CA TRP A 79 -7.68 1.17 5.84
C TRP A 79 -9.01 1.90 5.67
N ARG A 80 -9.01 3.17 6.03
CA ARG A 80 -10.10 4.10 5.75
C ARG A 80 -9.72 5.02 4.60
N ARG A 81 -10.72 5.46 3.86
CA ARG A 81 -10.61 6.58 2.92
C ARG A 81 -11.09 7.86 3.61
N ASN A 82 -10.19 8.82 3.76
CA ASN A 82 -10.48 10.11 4.37
C ASN A 82 -11.27 11.02 3.42
N ARG A 83 -11.84 12.11 3.95
CA ARG A 83 -12.68 13.05 3.20
C ARG A 83 -11.93 13.75 2.05
N ASP A 84 -10.64 13.96 2.20
CA ASP A 84 -9.75 14.54 1.18
C ASP A 84 -9.32 13.53 0.11
N GLY A 85 -9.79 12.28 0.20
CA GLY A 85 -9.44 11.19 -0.71
C GLY A 85 -8.10 10.50 -0.40
N SER A 86 -7.42 10.89 0.68
CA SER A 86 -6.26 10.16 1.20
C SER A 86 -6.67 8.87 1.93
N TYR A 87 -5.74 7.95 2.10
CA TYR A 87 -5.92 6.70 2.81
C TYR A 87 -5.17 6.72 4.14
N SER A 88 -5.70 6.05 5.15
CA SER A 88 -5.04 5.87 6.45
C SER A 88 -5.30 4.48 7.00
N LEU A 89 -4.31 3.88 7.65
CA LEU A 89 -4.53 2.65 8.40
C LEU A 89 -5.42 2.92 9.62
N PHE A 90 -6.16 1.92 10.05
CA PHE A 90 -6.77 1.93 11.38
C PHE A 90 -5.67 1.80 12.43
N ALA A 91 -5.72 2.66 13.45
CA ALA A 91 -4.83 2.56 14.62
C ALA A 91 -5.16 1.31 15.44
#